data_AF-A0A1Q6JWE3-F1
#
_entry.id   AF-A0A1Q6JWE3-F1
#
_cell.length_a   1.000
_cell.length_b   1.000
_cell.length_c   1.000
_cell.angle_alpha   90.00
_cell.angle_beta   90.00
_cell.angle_gamma   90.00
#
_symmetry.space_group_name_H-M   'P 1'
#
loop_
_entity.id
_entity.type
_entity.pdbx_description
1 polymer ?
#
loop_
_entity_poly.entity_id
_entity_poly.type
_entity_poly.pdbx_seq_one_letter_code
_entity_poly.pdbx_strand_id
1 'polypeptide(L)'
;MEERSLRVVATDKTFFNKLTNTLTKLLIPTQIGFNSLKISMKRNILIKTYDAFTAENIPADKKDELEKKYDDAYTSYLEALDKYVLDTIYKKVKNETATQFESTALSQYYGIVQLKDREYNEYKYRKQKYLLELDKESVKNTAKEKVIERYNKFYVSKQDSLYKGILKNYSIKLADSTNVYDSTKDWIYVKIFNTLEDYMKNILPLKISDLKMEVISKDYEKYEKFSVGKLDTRDNIEKNMILLGISRNLFTHSLPLVVAEQCYMKLLRDARCLVQDTKIAAKREKAYTLILNLIEDYNIRLLATKVYWENSREREEFKKFYNQYKNVEKLKEVDFIEYVKEKEILFIKTDLKKISKDKTDYSRLQKYYKRKLVDFGAMKDIKLTRQNTNKYFGKSIKKSKIA
;
A
#
# COMPACT_ATOMS: atom_id res chain seq x y z
N MET A 1 27.13 -23.71 38.28
CA MET A 1 27.35 -24.86 37.39
C MET A 1 26.06 -25.11 36.63
N GLU A 2 26.13 -24.92 35.31
CA GLU A 2 25.37 -25.56 34.20
C GLU A 2 23.83 -25.63 34.31
N GLU A 3 23.09 -24.84 33.53
CA GLU A 3 22.63 -25.13 32.15
C GLU A 3 21.90 -26.47 31.96
N ARG A 4 20.60 -26.41 31.61
CA ARG A 4 20.08 -27.00 30.35
C ARG A 4 18.62 -26.62 30.02
N SER A 5 18.52 -25.89 28.90
CA SER A 5 17.46 -25.84 27.87
C SER A 5 16.04 -25.41 28.23
N LEU A 6 15.75 -24.13 27.94
CA LEU A 6 14.45 -23.67 27.47
C LEU A 6 14.08 -24.42 26.18
N ARG A 7 12.95 -25.12 26.18
CA ARG A 7 12.34 -25.63 24.95
C ARG A 7 11.96 -24.45 24.06
N VAL A 8 12.52 -24.43 22.85
CA VAL A 8 12.06 -23.59 21.75
C VAL A 8 10.60 -23.95 21.48
N VAL A 9 9.69 -23.09 21.95
CA VAL A 9 8.31 -23.08 21.48
C VAL A 9 8.37 -22.64 20.02
N ALA A 10 8.11 -23.57 19.11
CA ALA A 10 7.94 -23.27 17.70
C ALA A 10 6.84 -22.21 17.53
N THR A 11 7.26 -20.96 17.31
CA THR A 11 6.42 -19.83 16.94
C THR A 11 5.88 -20.02 15.52
N ASP A 12 4.68 -19.47 15.32
CA ASP A 12 4.04 -19.16 14.03
C ASP A 12 3.30 -20.27 13.28
N LYS A 13 2.21 -20.74 13.90
CA LYS A 13 1.03 -21.18 13.15
C LYS A 13 0.12 -19.97 12.90
N THR A 14 0.37 -19.25 11.81
CA THR A 14 -0.45 -18.15 11.31
C THR A 14 -1.92 -18.58 11.17
N PHE A 15 -2.82 -17.68 11.58
CA PHE A 15 -4.28 -17.78 11.60
C PHE A 15 -4.91 -18.36 10.30
N PHE A 16 -4.22 -18.24 9.17
CA PHE A 16 -4.66 -18.76 7.88
C PHE A 16 -4.72 -20.28 7.80
N ASN A 17 -3.87 -21.03 8.50
CA ASN A 17 -4.04 -22.49 8.55
C ASN A 17 -5.34 -22.91 9.25
N LYS A 18 -5.93 -22.08 10.12
CA LYS A 18 -7.23 -22.36 10.74
C LYS A 18 -8.41 -22.05 9.82
N LEU A 19 -8.36 -20.97 9.04
CA LEU A 19 -9.38 -20.70 8.01
C LEU A 19 -9.29 -21.72 6.87
N THR A 20 -8.09 -22.09 6.46
CA THR A 20 -7.86 -23.10 5.42
C THR A 20 -8.35 -24.46 5.90
N ASN A 21 -7.94 -24.95 7.08
CA ASN A 21 -8.31 -26.29 7.57
C ASN A 21 -9.81 -26.47 7.89
N THR A 22 -10.56 -25.39 8.12
CA THR A 22 -12.02 -25.48 8.33
C THR A 22 -12.78 -25.50 7.00
N LEU A 23 -12.23 -24.88 5.95
CA LEU A 23 -12.75 -24.94 4.57
C LEU A 23 -12.35 -26.25 3.86
N THR A 24 -11.18 -26.84 4.15
CA THR A 24 -10.72 -28.08 3.51
C THR A 24 -11.63 -29.28 3.76
N LYS A 25 -12.39 -29.29 4.87
CA LYS A 25 -13.35 -30.38 5.16
C LYS A 25 -14.72 -30.20 4.52
N LEU A 26 -15.07 -28.98 4.07
CA LEU A 26 -16.38 -28.69 3.47
C LEU A 26 -16.33 -28.63 1.93
N LEU A 27 -15.13 -28.71 1.33
CA LEU A 27 -14.85 -28.50 -0.09
C LEU A 27 -14.31 -29.77 -0.78
N ILE A 28 -14.93 -30.92 -0.57
CA ILE A 28 -14.82 -32.01 -1.54
C ILE A 28 -16.11 -31.98 -2.37
N PRO A 29 -16.10 -31.37 -3.58
CA PRO A 29 -17.15 -31.66 -4.54
C PRO A 29 -16.92 -33.10 -5.02
N THR A 30 -17.66 -34.05 -4.45
CA THR A 30 -17.89 -35.36 -5.06
C THR A 30 -18.79 -35.17 -6.27
N GLN A 31 -18.23 -34.64 -7.37
CA GLN A 31 -18.67 -34.85 -8.75
C GLN A 31 -17.76 -34.06 -9.71
N ILE A 32 -16.82 -34.76 -10.34
CA ILE A 32 -15.98 -34.25 -11.43
C ILE A 32 -16.90 -34.01 -12.64
N GLY A 33 -17.41 -32.78 -12.80
CA GLY A 33 -18.22 -32.41 -13.97
C GLY A 33 -17.37 -32.20 -15.23
N PHE A 34 -17.94 -32.39 -16.42
CA PHE A 34 -17.26 -32.22 -17.72
C PHE A 34 -16.47 -30.91 -17.87
N ASN A 35 -16.96 -29.81 -17.29
CA ASN A 35 -16.26 -28.52 -17.31
C ASN A 35 -14.95 -28.54 -16.50
N SER A 36 -14.89 -29.28 -15.39
CA SER A 36 -13.66 -29.42 -14.58
C SER A 36 -12.57 -30.18 -15.34
N LEU A 37 -12.95 -31.22 -16.11
CA LEU A 37 -12.04 -31.95 -16.99
C LEU A 37 -11.53 -31.07 -18.12
N LYS A 38 -12.41 -30.30 -18.76
CA LYS A 38 -12.04 -29.36 -19.83
C LYS A 38 -11.05 -28.30 -19.34
N ILE A 39 -11.30 -27.72 -18.17
CA ILE A 39 -10.38 -26.74 -17.55
C ILE A 39 -9.02 -27.39 -17.30
N SER A 40 -8.97 -28.60 -16.72
CA SER A 40 -7.72 -29.32 -16.46
C SER A 40 -6.92 -29.57 -17.74
N MET A 41 -7.59 -29.98 -18.83
CA MET A 41 -6.94 -30.15 -20.14
C MET A 41 -6.34 -28.84 -20.67
N LYS A 42 -7.12 -27.75 -20.66
CA LYS A 42 -6.66 -26.43 -21.13
C LYS A 42 -5.53 -25.88 -20.27
N ARG A 43 -5.60 -26.07 -18.94
CA ARG A 43 -4.53 -25.71 -17.99
C ARG A 43 -3.23 -26.43 -18.30
N ASN A 44 -3.29 -27.73 -18.60
CA ASN A 44 -2.09 -28.51 -18.92
C ASN A 44 -1.44 -28.04 -20.24
N ILE A 45 -2.24 -27.67 -21.25
CA ILE A 45 -1.73 -27.10 -22.50
C ILE A 45 -1.07 -25.74 -22.23
N LEU A 46 -1.72 -24.89 -21.43
CA LEU A 46 -1.17 -23.60 -21.02
C LEU A 46 0.16 -23.74 -20.26
N ILE A 47 0.25 -24.65 -19.28
CA ILE A 47 1.49 -24.88 -18.54
C ILE A 47 2.61 -25.33 -19.48
N LYS A 48 2.32 -26.25 -20.41
CA LYS A 48 3.32 -26.73 -21.38
C LYS A 48 3.82 -25.61 -22.30
N THR A 49 2.91 -24.80 -22.83
CA THR A 49 3.26 -23.68 -23.73
C THR A 49 3.98 -22.56 -22.97
N TYR A 50 3.59 -22.29 -21.72
CA TYR A 50 4.29 -21.36 -20.84
C TYR A 50 5.73 -21.81 -20.54
N ASP A 51 5.93 -23.08 -20.18
CA ASP A 51 7.27 -23.61 -19.92
C ASP A 51 8.14 -23.58 -21.18
N ALA A 52 7.56 -23.84 -22.35
CA ALA A 52 8.28 -23.73 -23.63
C ALA A 52 8.65 -22.28 -23.97
N PHE A 53 7.77 -21.32 -23.68
CA PHE A 53 7.99 -19.89 -23.90
C PHE A 53 8.99 -19.27 -22.90
N THR A 54 9.09 -19.83 -21.69
CA THR A 54 9.98 -19.33 -20.62
C THR A 54 11.27 -20.14 -20.48
N ALA A 55 11.49 -21.12 -21.34
CA ALA A 55 12.70 -21.92 -21.35
C ALA A 55 13.96 -21.05 -21.58
N GLU A 56 15.05 -21.40 -20.89
CA GLU A 56 16.34 -20.75 -21.10
C GLU A 56 16.90 -21.11 -22.49
N ASN A 57 17.51 -20.14 -23.18
CA ASN A 57 18.14 -20.31 -24.51
C ASN A 57 17.18 -20.59 -25.69
N ILE A 58 16.01 -19.95 -25.70
CA ILE A 58 15.12 -19.97 -26.88
C ILE A 58 15.76 -19.16 -28.03
N PRO A 59 15.89 -19.73 -29.25
CA PRO A 59 16.32 -19.00 -30.43
C PRO A 59 15.41 -17.80 -30.72
N ALA A 60 15.98 -16.63 -31.02
CA ALA A 60 15.21 -15.39 -31.18
C ALA A 60 14.11 -15.50 -32.25
N ASP A 61 14.37 -16.26 -33.32
CA ASP A 61 13.46 -16.60 -34.41
C ASP A 61 12.24 -17.42 -33.99
N LYS A 62 12.33 -18.19 -32.89
CA LYS A 62 11.23 -19.03 -32.38
C LYS A 62 10.46 -18.39 -31.23
N LYS A 63 10.97 -17.29 -30.68
CA LYS A 63 10.39 -16.64 -29.51
C LYS A 63 8.98 -16.12 -29.79
N ASP A 64 8.80 -15.43 -30.91
CA ASP A 64 7.50 -14.87 -31.31
C ASP A 64 6.45 -15.96 -31.59
N GLU A 65 6.88 -17.09 -32.18
CA GLU A 65 5.99 -18.23 -32.42
C GLU A 65 5.54 -18.88 -31.10
N LEU A 66 6.47 -19.04 -30.15
CA LEU A 66 6.17 -19.61 -28.83
C LEU A 66 5.29 -18.67 -27.99
N GLU A 67 5.50 -17.35 -28.09
CA GLU A 67 4.65 -16.35 -27.43
C GLU A 67 3.22 -16.42 -27.95
N LYS A 68 3.02 -16.48 -29.27
CA LYS A 68 1.68 -16.64 -29.87
C LYS A 68 1.00 -17.93 -29.41
N LYS A 69 1.71 -19.06 -29.41
CA LYS A 69 1.17 -20.34 -28.93
C LYS A 69 0.76 -20.28 -27.45
N TYR A 70 1.56 -19.60 -26.63
CA TYR A 70 1.23 -19.36 -25.23
C TYR A 70 -0.01 -18.47 -25.08
N ASP A 71 -0.10 -17.38 -25.84
CA ASP A 71 -1.24 -16.45 -25.79
C ASP A 71 -2.55 -17.10 -26.24
N ASP A 72 -2.50 -17.94 -27.28
CA ASP A 72 -3.65 -18.71 -27.76
C ASP A 72 -4.11 -19.74 -26.71
N ALA A 73 -3.16 -20.44 -26.09
CA ALA A 73 -3.44 -21.38 -25.02
C ALA A 73 -4.00 -20.69 -23.77
N TYR A 74 -3.48 -19.50 -23.44
CA TYR A 74 -3.95 -18.69 -22.32
C TYR A 74 -5.37 -18.17 -22.55
N THR A 75 -5.67 -17.69 -23.76
CA THR A 75 -7.02 -17.24 -24.14
C THR A 75 -8.01 -18.40 -24.07
N SER A 76 -7.68 -19.53 -24.68
CA SER A 76 -8.48 -20.76 -24.63
C SER A 76 -8.75 -21.25 -23.19
N TYR A 77 -7.77 -21.04 -22.30
CA TYR A 77 -7.89 -21.40 -20.89
C TYR A 77 -8.83 -20.46 -20.13
N LEU A 78 -8.69 -19.15 -20.33
CA LEU A 78 -9.58 -18.16 -19.73
C LEU A 78 -11.03 -18.35 -20.19
N GLU A 79 -11.26 -18.64 -21.46
CA GLU A 79 -12.61 -18.95 -21.99
C GLU A 79 -13.23 -20.17 -21.32
N ALA A 80 -12.43 -21.21 -21.04
CA ALA A 80 -12.91 -22.38 -20.33
C ALA A 80 -13.31 -22.06 -18.88
N LEU A 81 -12.54 -21.20 -18.21
CA LEU A 81 -12.86 -20.72 -16.86
C LEU A 81 -14.12 -19.84 -16.86
N ASP A 82 -14.23 -18.91 -17.82
CA ASP A 82 -15.37 -18.02 -17.96
C ASP A 82 -16.67 -18.80 -18.19
N LYS A 83 -16.61 -19.79 -19.09
CA LYS A 83 -17.71 -20.70 -19.36
C LYS A 83 -18.09 -21.52 -18.14
N TYR A 84 -17.13 -21.94 -17.32
CA TYR A 84 -17.43 -22.64 -16.07
C TYR A 84 -18.21 -21.77 -15.08
N VAL A 85 -17.85 -20.49 -14.93
CA VAL A 85 -18.61 -19.56 -14.09
C VAL A 85 -20.05 -19.42 -14.58
N LEU A 86 -20.25 -19.21 -15.88
CA LEU A 86 -21.58 -18.96 -16.46
C LEU A 86 -22.44 -20.22 -16.64
N ASP A 87 -21.84 -21.36 -16.98
CA ASP A 87 -22.61 -22.58 -17.27
C ASP A 87 -22.76 -23.49 -16.05
N THR A 88 -21.86 -23.39 -15.07
CA THR A 88 -21.87 -24.27 -13.89
C THR A 88 -22.20 -23.51 -12.63
N ILE A 89 -21.39 -22.51 -12.25
CA ILE A 89 -21.61 -21.78 -11.00
C ILE A 89 -22.96 -21.05 -11.02
N TYR A 90 -23.24 -20.31 -12.09
CA TYR A 90 -24.52 -19.62 -12.25
C TYR A 90 -25.72 -20.56 -12.17
N LYS A 91 -25.67 -21.73 -12.84
CA LYS A 91 -26.78 -22.70 -12.78
C LYS A 91 -26.96 -23.27 -11.39
N LYS A 92 -25.87 -23.58 -10.68
CA LYS A 92 -25.94 -24.04 -9.29
C LYS A 92 -26.55 -22.99 -8.37
N VAL A 93 -26.17 -21.72 -8.53
CA VAL A 93 -26.72 -20.61 -7.73
C VAL A 93 -28.21 -20.42 -8.05
N LYS A 94 -28.58 -20.41 -9.34
CA LYS A 94 -29.97 -20.29 -9.79
C LYS A 94 -30.86 -21.42 -9.27
N ASN A 95 -30.31 -22.63 -9.16
CA ASN A 95 -31.03 -23.81 -8.69
C ASN A 95 -30.87 -24.05 -7.17
N GLU A 96 -30.32 -23.08 -6.41
CA GLU A 96 -30.12 -23.17 -4.96
C GLU A 96 -29.27 -24.38 -4.49
N THR A 97 -28.41 -24.89 -5.37
CA THR A 97 -27.51 -26.02 -5.11
C THR A 97 -26.04 -25.59 -4.99
N ALA A 98 -25.77 -24.29 -5.09
CA ALA A 98 -24.43 -23.74 -4.95
C ALA A 98 -23.97 -23.72 -3.50
N THR A 99 -22.68 -23.96 -3.32
CA THR A 99 -21.99 -23.66 -2.05
C THR A 99 -21.94 -22.15 -1.80
N GLN A 100 -21.72 -21.75 -0.54
CA GLN A 100 -21.51 -20.34 -0.18
C GLN A 100 -20.34 -19.72 -0.97
N PHE A 101 -19.30 -20.52 -1.22
CA PHE A 101 -18.17 -20.13 -2.05
C PHE A 101 -18.60 -19.82 -3.49
N GLU A 102 -19.31 -20.74 -4.14
CA GLU A 102 -19.80 -20.58 -5.52
C GLU A 102 -20.75 -19.37 -5.66
N SER A 103 -21.62 -19.15 -4.67
CA SER A 103 -22.48 -17.96 -4.63
C SER A 103 -21.68 -16.65 -4.51
N THR A 104 -20.69 -16.61 -3.62
CA THR A 104 -19.79 -15.46 -3.45
C THR A 104 -18.96 -15.21 -4.70
N ALA A 105 -18.45 -16.28 -5.32
CA ALA A 105 -17.70 -16.23 -6.56
C ALA A 105 -18.54 -15.58 -7.68
N LEU A 106 -19.77 -16.05 -7.90
CA LEU A 106 -20.64 -15.49 -8.93
C LEU A 106 -20.95 -13.99 -8.69
N SER A 107 -21.21 -13.61 -7.44
CA SER A 107 -21.45 -12.21 -7.08
C SER A 107 -20.24 -11.31 -7.42
N GLN A 108 -19.04 -11.74 -7.03
CA GLN A 108 -17.81 -11.02 -7.37
C GLN A 108 -17.58 -10.95 -8.88
N TYR A 109 -17.83 -12.04 -9.61
CA TYR A 109 -17.72 -12.07 -11.06
C TYR A 109 -18.63 -11.02 -11.71
N TYR A 110 -19.90 -10.94 -11.32
CA TYR A 110 -20.81 -9.92 -11.84
C TYR A 110 -20.41 -8.50 -11.46
N GLY A 111 -19.90 -8.29 -10.24
CA GLY A 111 -19.34 -7.01 -9.84
C GLY A 111 -18.18 -6.55 -10.75
N ILE A 112 -17.36 -7.49 -11.22
CA ILE A 112 -16.31 -7.21 -12.20
C ILE A 112 -16.92 -6.94 -13.59
N VAL A 113 -17.89 -7.74 -14.04
CA VAL A 113 -18.54 -7.57 -15.36
C VAL A 113 -19.18 -6.19 -15.52
N GLN A 114 -19.74 -5.61 -14.45
CA GLN A 114 -20.26 -4.24 -14.46
C GLN A 114 -19.21 -3.17 -14.81
N LEU A 115 -17.92 -3.45 -14.59
CA LEU A 115 -16.84 -2.55 -14.99
C LEU A 115 -16.64 -2.51 -16.51
N LYS A 116 -17.15 -3.49 -17.26
CA LYS A 116 -16.94 -3.59 -18.72
C LYS A 116 -17.37 -2.31 -19.45
N ASP A 117 -18.51 -1.75 -19.04
CA ASP A 117 -19.12 -0.60 -19.72
C ASP A 117 -18.56 0.74 -19.25
N ARG A 118 -17.97 0.80 -18.04
CA ARG A 118 -17.50 2.04 -17.41
C ARG A 118 -15.98 2.17 -17.39
N GLU A 119 -15.26 1.07 -17.18
CA GLU A 119 -13.82 1.02 -16.95
C GLU A 119 -13.20 -0.20 -17.65
N TYR A 120 -13.31 -0.28 -18.98
CA TYR A 120 -12.92 -1.46 -19.77
C TYR A 120 -11.48 -1.95 -19.50
N ASN A 121 -10.51 -1.04 -19.36
CA ASN A 121 -9.13 -1.40 -19.06
C ASN A 121 -9.00 -2.08 -17.69
N GLU A 122 -9.73 -1.60 -16.68
CA GLU A 122 -9.76 -2.22 -15.36
C GLU A 122 -10.46 -3.59 -15.41
N TYR A 123 -11.61 -3.64 -16.09
CA TYR A 123 -12.35 -4.88 -16.33
C TYR A 123 -11.46 -5.97 -16.92
N LYS A 124 -10.71 -5.66 -17.98
CA LYS A 124 -9.83 -6.61 -18.67
C LYS A 124 -8.85 -7.29 -17.71
N TYR A 125 -8.19 -6.53 -16.84
CA TYR A 125 -7.22 -7.09 -15.90
C TYR A 125 -7.89 -7.79 -14.72
N ARG A 126 -8.94 -7.19 -14.14
CA ARG A 126 -9.64 -7.75 -12.99
C ARG A 126 -10.35 -9.06 -13.31
N LYS A 127 -10.97 -9.19 -14.49
CA LYS A 127 -11.60 -10.43 -14.93
C LYS A 127 -10.59 -11.56 -15.06
N GLN A 128 -9.45 -11.31 -15.71
CA GLN A 128 -8.39 -12.31 -15.85
C GLN A 128 -7.84 -12.75 -14.48
N LYS A 129 -7.53 -11.78 -13.61
CA LYS A 129 -7.05 -12.03 -12.24
C LYS A 129 -8.03 -12.92 -11.48
N TYR A 130 -9.30 -12.56 -11.49
CA TYR A 130 -10.36 -13.26 -10.78
C TYR A 130 -10.54 -14.71 -11.27
N LEU A 131 -10.56 -14.93 -12.59
CA LEU A 131 -10.68 -16.28 -13.15
C LEU A 131 -9.49 -17.17 -12.74
N LEU A 132 -8.27 -16.63 -12.75
CA LEU A 132 -7.08 -17.36 -12.33
C LEU A 132 -7.07 -17.67 -10.83
N GLU A 133 -7.56 -16.74 -9.99
CA GLU A 133 -7.70 -16.92 -8.55
C GLU A 133 -8.69 -18.05 -8.21
N LEU A 134 -9.85 -18.05 -8.88
CA LEU A 134 -10.85 -19.10 -8.76
C LEU A 134 -10.26 -20.47 -9.09
N ASP A 135 -9.50 -20.58 -10.18
CA ASP A 135 -8.90 -21.85 -10.56
C ASP A 135 -7.75 -22.27 -9.65
N LYS A 136 -6.95 -21.32 -9.15
CA LYS A 136 -5.82 -21.62 -8.25
C LYS A 136 -6.28 -22.35 -6.99
N GLU A 137 -7.42 -21.96 -6.44
CA GLU A 137 -8.01 -22.65 -5.29
C GLU A 137 -8.39 -24.10 -5.65
N SER A 138 -8.97 -24.32 -6.84
CA SER A 138 -9.24 -25.66 -7.35
C SER A 138 -7.95 -26.48 -7.54
N VAL A 139 -6.90 -25.91 -8.14
CA VAL A 139 -5.60 -26.57 -8.37
C VAL A 139 -4.97 -27.02 -7.05
N LYS A 140 -4.92 -26.13 -6.05
CA LYS A 140 -4.34 -26.45 -4.74
C LYS A 140 -5.00 -27.64 -4.06
N ASN A 141 -6.31 -27.80 -4.24
CA ASN A 141 -7.10 -28.82 -3.56
C ASN A 141 -7.17 -30.16 -4.33
N THR A 142 -6.92 -30.15 -5.64
CA THR A 142 -7.22 -31.32 -6.51
C THR A 142 -6.03 -31.84 -7.32
N ALA A 143 -4.99 -31.04 -7.52
CA ALA A 143 -3.88 -31.40 -8.41
C ALA A 143 -2.74 -32.11 -7.66
N LYS A 144 -1.95 -32.89 -8.40
CA LYS A 144 -0.70 -33.49 -7.90
C LYS A 144 0.34 -32.40 -7.66
N GLU A 145 1.24 -32.61 -6.71
CA GLU A 145 2.26 -31.63 -6.28
C GLU A 145 3.09 -31.04 -7.45
N LYS A 146 3.56 -31.88 -8.38
CA LYS A 146 4.30 -31.42 -9.57
C LYS A 146 3.50 -30.45 -10.45
N VAL A 147 2.18 -30.63 -10.55
CA VAL A 147 1.30 -29.75 -11.33
C VAL A 147 1.06 -28.44 -10.57
N ILE A 148 0.90 -28.50 -9.25
CA ILE A 148 0.76 -27.32 -8.38
C ILE A 148 2.00 -26.43 -8.52
N GLU A 149 3.20 -27.00 -8.48
CA GLU A 149 4.45 -26.24 -8.58
C GLU A 149 4.58 -25.53 -9.93
N ARG A 150 4.37 -26.25 -11.05
CA ARG A 150 4.41 -25.66 -12.39
C ARG A 150 3.33 -24.60 -12.61
N TYR A 151 2.11 -24.86 -12.15
CA TYR A 151 1.04 -23.87 -12.21
C TYR A 151 1.35 -22.63 -11.38
N ASN A 152 1.97 -22.78 -10.20
CA ASN A 152 2.35 -21.65 -9.37
C ASN A 152 3.37 -20.74 -10.06
N LYS A 153 4.35 -21.29 -10.79
CA LYS A 153 5.32 -20.50 -11.57
C LYS A 153 4.61 -19.64 -12.63
N PHE A 154 3.74 -20.25 -13.42
CA PHE A 154 2.88 -19.54 -14.38
C PHE A 154 2.00 -18.48 -13.68
N TYR A 155 1.29 -18.88 -12.62
CA TYR A 155 0.32 -18.05 -11.94
C TYR A 155 0.96 -16.79 -11.37
N VAL A 156 2.10 -16.92 -10.67
CA VAL A 156 2.83 -15.79 -10.09
C VAL A 156 3.28 -14.83 -11.18
N SER A 157 3.88 -15.36 -12.25
CA SER A 157 4.32 -14.56 -13.40
C SER A 157 3.17 -13.79 -14.04
N LYS A 158 2.03 -14.45 -14.28
CA LYS A 158 0.88 -13.79 -14.89
C LYS A 158 0.22 -12.78 -13.95
N GLN A 159 0.11 -13.11 -12.66
CA GLN A 159 -0.42 -12.18 -11.66
C GLN A 159 0.44 -10.92 -11.57
N ASP A 160 1.77 -11.04 -11.55
CA ASP A 160 2.67 -9.87 -11.60
C ASP A 160 2.32 -8.92 -12.76
N SER A 161 2.11 -9.47 -13.95
CA SER A 161 1.70 -8.68 -15.12
C SER A 161 0.32 -8.03 -14.94
N LEU A 162 -0.66 -8.76 -14.40
CA LEU A 162 -2.02 -8.25 -14.18
C LEU A 162 -2.04 -7.13 -13.14
N TYR A 163 -1.38 -7.29 -12.00
CA TYR A 163 -1.25 -6.25 -10.97
C TYR A 163 -0.52 -5.02 -11.51
N LYS A 164 0.56 -5.21 -12.28
CA LYS A 164 1.24 -4.13 -13.01
C LYS A 164 0.30 -3.38 -13.95
N GLY A 165 -0.57 -4.09 -14.67
CA GLY A 165 -1.58 -3.49 -15.55
C GLY A 165 -2.64 -2.68 -14.79
N ILE A 166 -3.16 -3.21 -13.68
CA ILE A 166 -4.14 -2.55 -12.83
C ILE A 166 -3.55 -1.26 -12.23
N LEU A 167 -2.36 -1.35 -11.64
CA LEU A 167 -1.68 -0.19 -11.06
C LEU A 167 -1.37 0.87 -12.13
N LYS A 168 -0.91 0.46 -13.32
CA LYS A 168 -0.68 1.39 -14.44
C LYS A 168 -1.96 2.12 -14.83
N ASN A 169 -3.09 1.42 -14.90
CA ASN A 169 -4.39 2.03 -15.19
C ASN A 169 -4.78 3.10 -14.15
N TYR A 170 -4.58 2.82 -12.85
CA TYR A 170 -4.83 3.83 -11.81
C TYR A 170 -3.84 4.99 -11.83
N SER A 171 -2.57 4.70 -12.11
CA SER A 171 -1.53 5.72 -12.28
C SER A 171 -1.87 6.71 -13.39
N ILE A 172 -2.35 6.23 -14.53
CA ILE A 172 -2.80 7.08 -15.65
C ILE A 172 -3.99 7.95 -15.22
N LYS A 173 -5.03 7.35 -14.63
CA LYS A 173 -6.20 8.10 -14.14
C LYS A 173 -5.83 9.17 -13.11
N LEU A 174 -4.87 8.87 -12.23
CA LEU A 174 -4.41 9.83 -11.23
C LEU A 174 -3.61 10.98 -11.86
N ALA A 175 -2.86 10.70 -12.93
CA ALA A 175 -2.07 11.69 -13.68
C ALA A 175 -2.92 12.58 -14.60
N ASP A 176 -3.94 12.02 -15.26
CA ASP A 176 -4.81 12.75 -16.21
C ASP A 176 -5.67 13.82 -15.52
N SER A 177 -5.85 13.71 -14.21
CA SER A 177 -6.63 14.66 -13.42
C SER A 177 -5.71 15.80 -12.96
N THR A 178 -5.90 16.99 -13.52
CA THR A 178 -4.99 18.15 -13.43
C THR A 178 -4.75 18.73 -12.02
N ASN A 179 -5.46 18.29 -10.97
CA ASN A 179 -5.32 18.83 -9.62
C ASN A 179 -5.05 17.77 -8.54
N VAL A 180 -3.89 17.82 -7.86
CA VAL A 180 -3.50 16.88 -6.78
C VAL A 180 -4.46 16.89 -5.58
N TYR A 181 -5.22 17.98 -5.38
CA TYR A 181 -6.11 18.19 -4.23
C TYR A 181 -7.59 17.87 -4.49
N ASP A 182 -7.90 17.26 -5.62
CA ASP A 182 -9.26 16.92 -5.97
C ASP A 182 -9.77 15.74 -5.12
N SER A 183 -10.77 15.97 -4.26
CA SER A 183 -11.38 14.93 -3.42
C SER A 183 -12.06 13.83 -4.24
N THR A 184 -12.35 14.10 -5.52
CA THR A 184 -12.80 13.07 -6.46
C THR A 184 -11.72 12.02 -6.76
N LYS A 185 -10.45 12.23 -6.36
CA LYS A 185 -9.36 11.24 -6.50
C LYS A 185 -9.25 10.26 -5.34
N ASP A 186 -9.96 10.50 -4.23
CA ASP A 186 -9.81 9.69 -3.01
C ASP A 186 -10.10 8.21 -3.27
N TRP A 187 -11.05 7.90 -4.15
CA TRP A 187 -11.31 6.52 -4.55
C TRP A 187 -10.15 5.87 -5.33
N ILE A 188 -9.40 6.63 -6.14
CA ILE A 188 -8.25 6.11 -6.90
C ILE A 188 -7.14 5.72 -5.93
N TYR A 189 -6.83 6.56 -4.94
CA TYR A 189 -5.85 6.22 -3.90
C TYR A 189 -6.24 4.94 -3.17
N VAL A 190 -7.52 4.82 -2.77
CA VAL A 190 -8.04 3.60 -2.13
C VAL A 190 -7.85 2.38 -3.03
N LYS A 191 -8.12 2.50 -4.34
CA LYS A 191 -7.92 1.39 -5.28
C LYS A 191 -6.45 1.01 -5.44
N ILE A 192 -5.53 1.98 -5.46
CA ILE A 192 -4.08 1.72 -5.48
C ILE A 192 -3.66 0.95 -4.22
N PHE A 193 -3.98 1.47 -3.04
CA PHE A 193 -3.60 0.84 -1.78
C PHE A 193 -4.20 -0.56 -1.62
N ASN A 194 -5.48 -0.74 -1.95
CA ASN A 194 -6.12 -2.05 -1.92
C ASN A 194 -5.47 -3.04 -2.90
N THR A 195 -5.05 -2.57 -4.07
CA THR A 195 -4.37 -3.41 -5.06
C THR A 195 -2.96 -3.81 -4.58
N LEU A 196 -2.23 -2.89 -3.95
CA LEU A 196 -0.94 -3.19 -3.33
C LEU A 196 -1.10 -4.19 -2.18
N GLU A 197 -2.08 -3.97 -1.29
CA GLU A 197 -2.37 -4.85 -0.16
C GLU A 197 -2.76 -6.26 -0.62
N ASP A 198 -3.63 -6.37 -1.62
CA ASP A 198 -4.04 -7.64 -2.21
C ASP A 198 -2.85 -8.41 -2.80
N TYR A 199 -1.91 -7.71 -3.44
CA TYR A 199 -0.66 -8.31 -3.93
C TYR A 199 0.22 -8.82 -2.78
N MET A 200 0.41 -8.00 -1.74
CA MET A 200 1.22 -8.38 -0.57
C MET A 200 0.66 -9.61 0.13
N LYS A 201 -0.67 -9.74 0.17
CA LYS A 201 -1.33 -10.86 0.84
C LYS A 201 -1.29 -12.14 0.01
N ASN A 202 -1.52 -12.04 -1.30
CA ASN A 202 -1.85 -13.21 -2.12
C ASN A 202 -0.73 -13.67 -3.07
N ILE A 203 0.14 -12.76 -3.50
CA ILE A 203 1.17 -13.03 -4.51
C ILE A 203 2.56 -13.01 -3.92
N LEU A 204 2.89 -11.96 -3.17
CA LEU A 204 4.24 -11.80 -2.62
C LEU A 204 4.71 -13.01 -1.77
N PRO A 205 3.89 -13.64 -0.91
CA PRO A 205 4.33 -14.79 -0.11
C PRO A 205 4.72 -16.00 -0.95
N LEU A 206 4.18 -16.11 -2.16
CA LEU A 206 4.51 -17.17 -3.10
C LEU A 206 5.86 -16.94 -3.81
N LYS A 207 6.46 -15.75 -3.64
CA LYS A 207 7.74 -15.33 -4.23
C LYS A 207 8.88 -15.27 -3.21
N ILE A 208 8.57 -15.18 -1.92
CA ILE A 208 9.58 -14.99 -0.85
C ILE A 208 10.54 -16.19 -0.70
N SER A 209 10.28 -17.32 -1.38
CA SER A 209 11.26 -18.40 -1.51
C SER A 209 12.50 -18.06 -2.36
N ASP A 210 12.52 -16.93 -3.07
CA ASP A 210 13.65 -16.50 -3.90
C ASP A 210 14.62 -15.53 -3.17
N LEU A 211 15.92 -15.83 -3.24
CA LEU A 211 17.04 -15.08 -2.65
C LEU A 211 17.10 -13.59 -3.02
N LYS A 212 16.45 -13.15 -4.11
CA LYS A 212 16.45 -11.74 -4.59
C LYS A 212 15.57 -10.80 -3.76
N MET A 213 14.81 -11.31 -2.80
CA MET A 213 13.78 -10.56 -2.08
C MET A 213 14.21 -10.04 -0.69
N GLU A 214 15.46 -10.27 -0.28
CA GLU A 214 15.99 -9.87 1.04
C GLU A 214 15.82 -8.37 1.34
N VAL A 215 15.94 -7.52 0.30
CA VAL A 215 15.73 -6.06 0.39
C VAL A 215 14.31 -5.70 0.83
N ILE A 216 13.32 -6.53 0.46
CA ILE A 216 11.90 -6.30 0.73
C ILE A 216 11.46 -7.02 2.01
N SER A 217 12.16 -8.07 2.44
CA SER A 217 11.79 -8.89 3.60
C SER A 217 11.54 -8.07 4.87
N LYS A 218 12.41 -7.12 5.20
CA LYS A 218 12.25 -6.29 6.42
C LYS A 218 11.01 -5.41 6.42
N ASP A 219 10.65 -4.83 5.26
CA ASP A 219 9.46 -4.00 5.16
C ASP A 219 8.19 -4.86 5.05
N TYR A 220 8.30 -6.04 4.44
CA TYR A 220 7.23 -7.03 4.44
C TYR A 220 6.91 -7.56 5.85
N GLU A 221 7.92 -7.89 6.66
CA GLU A 221 7.74 -8.27 8.08
C GLU A 221 7.02 -7.17 8.89
N LYS A 222 7.31 -5.90 8.62
CA LYS A 222 6.57 -4.79 9.24
C LYS A 222 5.13 -4.76 8.77
N TYR A 223 4.88 -4.97 7.48
CA TYR A 223 3.53 -5.06 6.93
C TYR A 223 2.73 -6.20 7.56
N GLU A 224 3.32 -7.37 7.77
CA GLU A 224 2.64 -8.53 8.35
C GLU A 224 2.06 -8.25 9.74
N LYS A 225 2.67 -7.35 10.52
CA LYS A 225 2.13 -6.92 11.83
C LYS A 225 0.75 -6.27 11.72
N PHE A 226 0.42 -5.69 10.56
CA PHE A 226 -0.87 -5.08 10.28
C PHE A 226 -1.88 -6.06 9.68
N SER A 227 -1.49 -7.32 9.42
CA SER A 227 -2.39 -8.35 8.90
C SER A 227 -3.29 -8.97 9.98
N VAL A 228 -3.02 -8.69 11.26
CA VAL A 228 -3.71 -9.27 12.42
C VAL A 228 -4.46 -8.19 13.21
N GLY A 229 -5.76 -8.44 13.46
CA GLY A 229 -6.58 -7.57 14.31
C GLY A 229 -7.27 -6.43 13.56
N LYS A 230 -8.04 -5.62 14.32
CA LYS A 230 -8.76 -4.46 13.78
C LYS A 230 -7.83 -3.24 13.83
N LEU A 231 -7.46 -2.74 12.66
CA LEU A 231 -6.63 -1.56 12.51
C LEU A 231 -7.41 -0.28 12.79
N ASP A 232 -6.81 0.64 13.53
CA ASP A 232 -7.34 2.00 13.65
C ASP A 232 -6.91 2.90 12.47
N THR A 233 -7.32 4.16 12.45
CA THR A 233 -6.99 5.10 11.36
C THR A 233 -5.48 5.33 11.23
N ARG A 234 -4.76 5.39 12.36
CA ARG A 234 -3.29 5.57 12.39
C ARG A 234 -2.61 4.36 11.77
N ASP A 235 -3.03 3.17 12.19
CA ASP A 235 -2.50 1.91 11.72
C ASP A 235 -2.69 1.74 10.21
N ASN A 236 -3.86 2.14 9.67
CA ASN A 236 -4.11 2.10 8.23
C ASN A 236 -3.19 3.04 7.44
N ILE A 237 -2.92 4.25 7.95
CA ILE A 237 -1.99 5.19 7.29
C ILE A 237 -0.56 4.63 7.34
N GLU A 238 -0.13 4.07 8.47
CA GLU A 238 1.20 3.46 8.62
C GLU A 238 1.37 2.24 7.71
N LYS A 239 0.36 1.36 7.64
CA LYS A 239 0.31 0.24 6.70
C LYS A 239 0.46 0.72 5.25
N ASN A 240 -0.29 1.75 4.86
CA ASN A 240 -0.23 2.29 3.50
C ASN A 240 1.13 2.92 3.17
N MET A 241 1.80 3.55 4.13
CA MET A 241 3.17 4.03 3.97
C MET A 241 4.13 2.88 3.66
N ILE A 242 4.06 1.79 4.42
CA ILE A 242 4.89 0.60 4.21
C ILE A 242 4.62 -0.03 2.83
N LEU A 243 3.35 -0.12 2.44
CA LEU A 243 2.94 -0.61 1.11
C LEU A 243 3.56 0.23 -0.01
N LEU A 244 3.65 1.56 0.13
CA LEU A 244 4.32 2.41 -0.86
C LEU A 244 5.82 2.13 -0.90
N GLY A 245 6.48 2.01 0.25
CA GLY A 245 7.90 1.64 0.32
C GLY A 245 8.20 0.36 -0.45
N ILE A 246 7.42 -0.70 -0.21
CA ILE A 246 7.55 -1.97 -0.94
C ILE A 246 7.25 -1.79 -2.43
N SER A 247 6.21 -1.01 -2.78
CA SER A 247 5.81 -0.80 -4.17
C SER A 247 6.90 -0.13 -5.01
N ARG A 248 7.79 0.67 -4.40
CA ARG A 248 8.92 1.30 -5.10
C ARG A 248 9.94 0.30 -5.61
N ASN A 249 10.01 -0.91 -5.04
CA ASN A 249 10.89 -1.97 -5.54
C ASN A 249 10.18 -2.87 -6.57
N LEU A 250 8.86 -3.06 -6.45
CA LEU A 250 8.11 -4.03 -7.24
C LEU A 250 7.41 -3.46 -8.48
N PHE A 251 7.01 -2.19 -8.43
CA PHE A 251 6.08 -1.59 -9.39
C PHE A 251 6.57 -0.26 -9.96
N THR A 252 7.89 -0.03 -10.06
CA THR A 252 8.48 1.25 -10.52
C THR A 252 7.86 1.84 -11.79
N HIS A 253 7.56 0.99 -12.79
CA HIS A 253 6.99 1.40 -14.07
C HIS A 253 5.45 1.49 -14.07
N SER A 254 4.79 0.74 -13.18
CA SER A 254 3.32 0.70 -13.06
C SER A 254 2.78 1.71 -12.06
N LEU A 255 3.60 2.08 -11.08
CA LEU A 255 3.38 3.15 -10.11
C LEU A 255 4.58 4.11 -10.20
N PRO A 256 4.60 4.99 -11.23
CA PRO A 256 5.69 5.93 -11.46
C PRO A 256 5.94 6.83 -10.26
N LEU A 257 7.15 7.40 -10.18
CA LEU A 257 7.57 8.23 -9.06
C LEU A 257 6.59 9.38 -8.77
N VAL A 258 6.09 10.06 -9.81
CA VAL A 258 5.11 11.14 -9.70
C VAL A 258 3.81 10.69 -9.02
N VAL A 259 3.33 9.49 -9.35
CA VAL A 259 2.13 8.91 -8.75
C VAL A 259 2.40 8.49 -7.30
N ALA A 260 3.57 7.90 -7.03
CA ALA A 260 3.98 7.57 -5.67
C ALA A 260 4.06 8.83 -4.79
N GLU A 261 4.63 9.94 -5.31
CA GLU A 261 4.65 11.22 -4.61
C GLU A 261 3.24 11.71 -4.24
N GLN A 262 2.29 11.62 -5.16
CA GLN A 262 0.89 11.96 -4.87
C GLN A 262 0.29 11.06 -3.77
N CYS A 263 0.57 9.76 -3.78
CA CYS A 263 0.16 8.85 -2.71
C CYS A 263 0.75 9.24 -1.35
N TYR A 264 2.05 9.60 -1.29
CA TYR A 264 2.67 10.08 -0.05
C TYR A 264 2.06 11.40 0.43
N MET A 265 1.78 12.33 -0.48
CA MET A 265 1.12 13.60 -0.14
C MET A 265 -0.28 13.38 0.42
N LYS A 266 -1.03 12.40 -0.11
CA LYS A 266 -2.31 11.95 0.46
C LYS A 266 -2.15 11.41 1.88
N LEU A 267 -1.18 10.54 2.13
CA LEU A 267 -0.93 9.98 3.47
C LEU A 267 -0.50 11.07 4.47
N LEU A 268 0.35 12.01 4.05
CA LEU A 268 0.71 13.18 4.86
C LEU A 268 -0.52 14.03 5.20
N ARG A 269 -1.40 14.28 4.23
CA ARG A 269 -2.67 14.99 4.45
C ARG A 269 -3.51 14.31 5.53
N ASP A 270 -3.68 13.00 5.41
CA ASP A 270 -4.48 12.19 6.34
C ASP A 270 -3.89 12.17 7.75
N ALA A 271 -2.56 12.02 7.85
CA ALA A 271 -1.85 12.04 9.13
C ALA A 271 -1.93 13.42 9.81
N ARG A 272 -1.82 14.51 9.04
CA ARG A 272 -2.01 15.89 9.55
C ARG A 272 -3.42 16.11 10.09
N CYS A 273 -4.45 15.70 9.36
CA CYS A 273 -5.84 15.74 9.82
C CYS A 273 -6.02 14.92 11.10
N LEU A 274 -5.45 13.70 11.15
CA LEU A 274 -5.52 12.83 12.32
C LEU A 274 -4.94 13.50 13.58
N VAL A 275 -3.79 14.19 13.49
CA VAL A 275 -3.22 14.93 14.62
C VAL A 275 -4.12 16.09 15.05
N GLN A 276 -4.65 16.83 14.08
CA GLN A 276 -5.53 17.98 14.32
C GLN A 276 -6.85 17.59 15.02
N ASP A 277 -7.43 16.45 14.65
CA ASP A 277 -8.73 16.01 15.15
C ASP A 277 -8.63 15.20 16.45
N THR A 278 -7.48 14.59 16.72
CA THR A 278 -7.27 13.78 17.93
C THR A 278 -7.22 14.66 19.17
N LYS A 279 -8.19 14.50 20.08
CA LYS A 279 -8.27 15.25 21.35
C LYS A 279 -7.34 14.69 22.44
N ILE A 280 -7.16 13.37 22.48
CA ILE A 280 -6.38 12.67 23.51
C ILE A 280 -4.88 12.87 23.26
N ALA A 281 -4.16 13.47 24.22
CA ALA A 281 -2.75 13.82 24.07
C ALA A 281 -1.86 12.62 23.65
N ALA A 282 -1.96 11.49 24.35
CA ALA A 282 -1.16 10.31 24.03
C ALA A 282 -1.41 9.75 22.62
N LYS A 283 -2.67 9.77 22.13
CA LYS A 283 -2.99 9.35 20.75
C LYS A 283 -2.51 10.38 19.73
N ARG A 284 -2.58 11.68 20.07
CA ARG A 284 -2.09 12.77 19.24
C ARG A 284 -0.58 12.68 19.04
N GLU A 285 0.19 12.40 20.11
CA GLU A 285 1.63 12.19 20.03
C GLU A 285 1.97 11.02 19.09
N LYS A 286 1.26 9.89 19.18
CA LYS A 286 1.45 8.76 18.26
C LYS A 286 1.17 9.11 16.80
N ALA A 287 0.08 9.84 16.54
CA ALA A 287 -0.24 10.32 15.19
C ALA A 287 0.78 11.35 14.69
N TYR A 288 1.35 12.13 15.60
CA TYR A 288 2.40 13.09 15.30
C TYR A 288 3.72 12.40 14.93
N THR A 289 4.12 11.36 15.67
CA THR A 289 5.26 10.51 15.30
C THR A 289 5.07 9.90 13.90
N LEU A 290 3.84 9.50 13.55
CA LEU A 290 3.54 9.02 12.21
C LEU A 290 3.77 10.10 11.12
N ILE A 291 3.43 11.37 11.39
CA ILE A 291 3.77 12.46 10.46
C ILE A 291 5.28 12.56 10.27
N LEU A 292 6.06 12.52 11.35
CA LEU A 292 7.53 12.59 11.26
C LEU A 292 8.10 11.44 10.41
N ASN A 293 7.60 10.22 10.63
CA ASN A 293 7.98 9.05 9.84
C ASN A 293 7.62 9.21 8.35
N LEU A 294 6.42 9.72 8.05
CA LEU A 294 6.00 10.01 6.67
C LEU A 294 6.85 11.10 6.02
N ILE A 295 7.23 12.15 6.75
CA ILE A 295 8.12 13.20 6.26
C ILE A 295 9.50 12.60 5.94
N GLU A 296 10.03 11.75 6.82
CA GLU A 296 11.31 11.09 6.60
C GLU A 296 11.25 10.16 5.38
N ASP A 297 10.25 9.29 5.30
CA ASP A 297 10.10 8.34 4.19
C ASP A 297 9.90 9.07 2.85
N TYR A 298 9.06 10.09 2.83
CA TYR A 298 8.81 10.91 1.63
C TYR A 298 10.06 11.68 1.18
N ASN A 299 10.74 12.41 2.07
CA ASN A 299 11.86 13.24 1.63
C ASN A 299 13.15 12.43 1.43
N ILE A 300 13.44 11.49 2.32
CA ILE A 300 14.73 10.80 2.37
C ILE A 300 14.71 9.52 1.54
N ARG A 301 13.63 8.73 1.58
CA ARG A 301 13.58 7.48 0.79
C ARG A 301 13.04 7.69 -0.61
N LEU A 302 12.03 8.54 -0.78
CA LEU A 302 11.42 8.77 -2.09
C LEU A 302 12.11 9.92 -2.86
N LEU A 303 12.01 11.15 -2.37
CA LEU A 303 12.49 12.34 -3.12
C LEU A 303 14.01 12.36 -3.32
N ALA A 304 14.81 11.75 -2.45
CA ALA A 304 16.25 11.63 -2.67
C ALA A 304 16.60 10.84 -3.95
N THR A 305 15.70 9.96 -4.41
CA THR A 305 15.86 9.21 -5.67
C THR A 305 15.36 9.98 -6.90
N LYS A 306 14.78 11.18 -6.71
CA LYS A 306 14.15 11.97 -7.77
C LYS A 306 15.20 12.68 -8.62
N VAL A 307 15.35 12.22 -9.86
CA VAL A 307 16.26 12.81 -10.85
C VAL A 307 15.63 14.02 -11.54
N TYR A 308 14.38 13.91 -11.97
CA TYR A 308 13.67 14.95 -12.72
C TYR A 308 12.74 15.77 -11.84
N TRP A 309 12.80 17.09 -12.01
CA TRP A 309 11.98 18.06 -11.30
C TRP A 309 11.36 19.02 -12.32
N GLU A 310 10.04 19.08 -12.37
CA GLU A 310 9.32 20.00 -13.25
C GLU A 310 9.54 21.47 -12.83
N ASN A 311 9.56 21.70 -11.51
CA ASN A 311 9.76 23.03 -10.93
C ASN A 311 11.15 23.15 -10.32
N SER A 312 11.97 24.05 -10.87
CA SER A 312 13.33 24.31 -10.37
C SER A 312 13.34 24.84 -8.93
N ARG A 313 12.29 25.57 -8.50
CA ARG A 313 12.19 26.07 -7.12
C ARG A 313 11.99 24.96 -6.11
N GLU A 314 11.10 24.00 -6.41
CA GLU A 314 10.88 22.84 -5.54
C GLU A 314 12.14 21.99 -5.40
N ARG A 315 12.90 21.85 -6.50
CA ARG A 315 14.22 21.19 -6.47
C ARG A 315 15.19 21.89 -5.53
N GLU A 316 15.28 23.21 -5.58
CA GLU A 316 16.14 23.99 -4.71
C GLU A 316 15.70 23.92 -3.24
N GLU A 317 14.40 24.01 -2.97
CA GLU A 317 13.84 23.85 -1.63
C GLU A 317 14.18 22.46 -1.05
N PHE A 318 14.02 21.41 -1.85
CA PHE A 318 14.41 20.06 -1.46
C PHE A 318 15.91 19.94 -1.20
N LYS A 319 16.77 20.48 -2.08
CA LYS A 319 18.24 20.47 -1.88
C LYS A 319 18.64 21.16 -0.58
N LYS A 320 18.03 22.31 -0.26
CA LYS A 320 18.27 23.04 0.99
C LYS A 320 17.89 22.19 2.20
N PHE A 321 16.70 21.58 2.16
CA PHE A 321 16.23 20.66 3.20
C PHE A 321 17.17 19.45 3.36
N TYR A 322 17.53 18.79 2.27
CA TYR A 322 18.33 17.57 2.28
C TYR A 322 19.76 17.82 2.77
N ASN A 323 20.35 18.97 2.42
CA ASN A 323 21.66 19.38 2.95
C ASN A 323 21.60 19.67 4.46
N GLN A 324 20.54 20.32 4.95
CA GLN A 324 20.31 20.51 6.38
C GLN A 324 20.16 19.17 7.10
N TYR A 325 19.37 18.25 6.53
CA TYR A 325 19.22 16.89 7.07
C TYR A 325 20.55 16.15 7.16
N LYS A 326 21.38 16.18 6.11
CA LYS A 326 22.72 15.55 6.13
C LYS A 326 23.64 16.10 7.21
N ASN A 327 23.52 17.39 7.55
CA ASN A 327 24.29 17.96 8.65
C ASN A 327 23.78 17.46 10.01
N VAL A 328 22.46 17.37 10.18
CA VAL A 328 21.85 16.78 11.37
C VAL A 328 22.20 15.29 11.50
N GLU A 329 22.22 14.55 10.40
CA GLU A 329 22.54 13.12 10.36
C GLU A 329 23.93 12.78 10.93
N LYS A 330 24.90 13.70 10.81
CA LYS A 330 26.24 13.54 11.43
C LYS A 330 26.18 13.43 12.95
N LEU A 331 25.15 14.00 13.59
CA LEU A 331 24.97 13.92 15.04
C LEU A 331 24.53 12.52 15.49
N LYS A 332 24.04 11.66 14.58
CA LYS A 332 23.49 10.34 14.93
C LYS A 332 24.49 9.45 15.68
N GLU A 333 25.77 9.55 15.37
CA GLU A 333 26.85 8.78 16.00
C GLU A 333 27.48 9.51 17.20
N VAL A 334 27.35 10.84 17.27
CA VAL A 334 27.99 11.69 18.29
C VAL A 334 27.05 11.92 19.48
N ASP A 335 25.82 12.34 19.20
CA ASP A 335 24.77 12.59 20.17
C ASP A 335 23.40 12.24 19.57
N PHE A 336 22.93 11.04 19.89
CA PHE A 336 21.65 10.54 19.39
C PHE A 336 20.45 11.37 19.89
N ILE A 337 20.52 11.94 21.08
CA ILE A 337 19.43 12.72 21.67
C ILE A 337 19.29 14.05 20.92
N GLU A 338 20.41 14.75 20.72
CA GLU A 338 20.41 16.00 19.96
C GLU A 338 20.08 15.75 18.49
N TYR A 339 20.52 14.62 17.91
CA TYR A 339 20.10 14.19 16.57
C TYR A 339 18.58 14.08 16.44
N VAL A 340 17.91 13.36 17.36
CA VAL A 340 16.45 13.20 17.32
C VAL A 340 15.74 14.54 17.42
N LYS A 341 16.20 15.41 18.33
CA LYS A 341 15.65 16.76 18.55
C LYS A 341 15.82 17.67 17.33
N GLU A 342 17.03 17.79 16.79
CA GLU A 342 17.31 18.64 15.62
C GLU A 342 16.62 18.12 14.35
N LYS A 343 16.52 16.79 14.18
CA LYS A 343 15.76 16.19 13.09
C LYS A 343 14.28 16.58 13.17
N GLU A 344 13.70 16.47 14.36
CA GLU A 344 12.31 16.84 14.60
C GLU A 344 12.07 18.33 14.34
N ILE A 345 12.94 19.22 14.84
CA ILE A 345 12.88 20.68 14.58
C ILE A 345 12.91 20.96 13.08
N LEU A 346 13.82 20.32 12.32
CA LEU A 346 13.95 20.51 10.88
C LEU A 346 12.67 20.08 10.14
N PHE A 347 12.12 18.93 10.51
CA PHE A 347 10.92 18.38 9.90
C PHE A 347 9.70 19.26 10.16
N ILE A 348 9.45 19.65 11.42
CA ILE A 348 8.34 20.52 11.79
C ILE A 348 8.46 21.89 11.10
N LYS A 349 9.64 22.53 11.13
CA LYS A 349 9.83 23.85 10.51
C LYS A 349 9.55 23.82 9.02
N THR A 350 9.97 22.74 8.35
CA THR A 350 9.74 22.56 6.92
C THR A 350 8.28 22.31 6.63
N ASP A 351 7.62 21.43 7.40
CA ASP A 351 6.21 21.13 7.22
C ASP A 351 5.31 22.35 7.52
N LEU A 352 5.64 23.11 8.57
CA LEU A 352 4.95 24.35 8.95
C LEU A 352 4.94 25.38 7.81
N LYS A 353 6.04 25.50 7.05
CA LYS A 353 6.11 26.37 5.88
C LYS A 353 5.22 25.89 4.74
N LYS A 354 5.05 24.57 4.58
CA LYS A 354 4.18 23.97 3.56
C LYS A 354 2.70 24.15 3.92
N ILE A 355 2.30 23.76 5.13
CA ILE A 355 0.90 23.81 5.59
C ILE A 355 0.37 25.23 5.79
N SER A 356 1.24 26.23 5.94
CA SER A 356 0.81 27.65 6.05
C SER A 356 0.40 28.26 4.70
N LYS A 357 0.83 27.65 3.59
CA LYS A 357 0.46 28.03 2.21
C LYS A 357 -0.61 27.11 1.61
N ASP A 358 -1.05 26.09 2.35
CA ASP A 358 -2.04 25.12 1.90
C ASP A 358 -3.45 25.73 1.95
N LYS A 359 -4.35 25.25 1.09
CA LYS A 359 -5.78 25.62 1.10
C LYS A 359 -6.53 24.98 2.28
N THR A 360 -6.02 23.85 2.78
CA THR A 360 -6.64 23.10 3.87
C THR A 360 -6.37 23.77 5.22
N ASP A 361 -7.38 23.89 6.08
CA ASP A 361 -7.19 24.46 7.41
C ASP A 361 -6.41 23.52 8.33
N TYR A 362 -5.16 23.87 8.61
CA TYR A 362 -4.28 23.21 9.56
C TYR A 362 -4.02 24.04 10.84
N SER A 363 -4.89 24.99 11.18
CA SER A 363 -4.67 25.95 12.26
C SER A 363 -4.33 25.32 13.62
N ARG A 364 -4.95 24.18 13.97
CA ARG A 364 -4.67 23.46 15.23
C ARG A 364 -3.32 22.76 15.18
N LEU A 365 -2.99 22.13 14.04
CA LEU A 365 -1.68 21.52 13.82
C LEU A 365 -0.56 22.56 13.87
N GLN A 366 -0.75 23.71 13.22
CA GLN A 366 0.22 24.82 13.26
C GLN A 366 0.46 25.31 14.68
N LYS A 367 -0.59 25.45 15.49
CA LYS A 367 -0.46 25.80 16.93
C LYS A 367 0.32 24.73 17.69
N TYR A 368 0.04 23.46 17.41
CA TYR A 368 0.74 22.33 18.04
C TYR A 368 2.24 22.31 17.68
N TYR A 369 2.59 22.49 16.40
CA TYR A 369 3.97 22.63 15.93
C TYR A 369 4.71 23.80 16.57
N LYS A 370 4.08 24.97 16.65
CA LYS A 370 4.69 26.14 17.31
C LYS A 370 4.99 25.88 18.79
N ARG A 371 4.09 25.19 19.50
CA ARG A 371 4.33 24.78 20.91
C ARG A 371 5.54 23.85 21.03
N LYS A 372 5.61 22.80 20.22
CA LYS A 372 6.78 21.90 20.18
C LYS A 372 8.09 22.65 19.90
N LEU A 373 8.08 23.59 18.95
CA LEU A 373 9.25 24.41 18.65
C LEU A 373 9.65 25.33 19.81
N VAL A 374 8.69 25.82 20.61
CA VAL A 374 8.97 26.57 21.84
C VAL A 374 9.58 25.65 22.90
N ASP A 375 9.01 24.45 23.09
CA ASP A 375 9.50 23.46 24.06
C ASP A 375 10.94 23.03 23.75
N PHE A 376 11.30 22.94 22.46
CA PHE A 376 12.67 22.66 22.02
C PHE A 376 13.62 23.87 22.05
N GLY A 377 13.15 25.07 22.44
CA GLY A 377 13.93 26.30 22.43
C GLY A 377 14.20 26.89 21.02
N ALA A 378 13.56 26.33 19.99
CA ALA A 378 13.74 26.70 18.58
C ALA A 378 12.83 27.87 18.13
N MET A 379 11.92 28.34 19.00
CA MET A 379 11.02 29.48 18.80
C MET A 379 10.77 30.19 20.14
N LYS A 380 10.67 31.53 20.14
CA LYS A 380 10.34 32.31 21.35
C LYS A 380 8.82 32.31 21.60
N ASP A 381 8.40 32.14 22.84
CA ASP A 381 7.01 32.35 23.25
C ASP A 381 6.72 33.84 23.33
N ILE A 382 5.98 34.38 22.36
CA ILE A 382 5.47 35.75 22.44
C ILE A 382 4.12 35.66 23.16
N LYS A 383 4.15 35.53 24.49
CA LYS A 383 3.00 35.97 25.28
C LYS A 383 2.89 37.47 25.04
N LEU A 384 1.85 37.90 24.34
CA LEU A 384 1.36 39.27 24.47
C LEU A 384 1.17 39.49 25.97
N THR A 385 2.10 40.19 26.60
CA THR A 385 1.81 40.95 27.79
C THR A 385 0.64 41.85 27.38
N ARG A 386 -0.58 41.43 27.69
CA ARG A 386 -1.65 42.38 27.95
C ARG A 386 -1.08 43.25 29.05
N GLN A 387 -0.41 44.35 28.69
CA GLN A 387 -0.33 45.48 29.57
C GLN A 387 -1.80 45.78 29.87
N ASN A 388 -2.23 45.42 31.08
CA ASN A 388 -3.46 45.94 31.64
C ASN A 388 -3.27 47.45 31.71
N THR A 389 -3.45 48.16 30.61
CA THR A 389 -3.84 49.55 30.64
C THR A 389 -5.30 49.55 31.10
N ASN A 390 -5.50 49.26 32.39
CA ASN A 390 -6.68 49.73 33.08
C ASN A 390 -6.60 51.26 32.97
N LYS A 391 -7.32 51.79 31.96
CA LYS A 391 -7.76 53.18 31.96
C LYS A 391 -8.58 53.35 33.23
N TYR A 392 -7.93 53.80 34.30
CA TYR A 392 -8.61 54.37 35.45
C TYR A 392 -9.25 55.67 34.98
N PHE A 393 -10.51 55.58 34.56
CA PHE A 393 -11.35 56.75 34.39
C PHE A 393 -11.67 57.33 35.77
N GLY A 394 -11.17 58.53 36.03
CA GLY A 394 -11.82 59.54 36.86
C GLY A 394 -11.79 59.35 38.38
N LYS A 395 -10.80 59.97 39.02
CA LYS A 395 -11.04 61.01 40.06
C LYS A 395 -9.73 61.69 40.44
N SER A 396 -9.71 63.00 40.23
CA SER A 396 -8.67 63.90 40.71
C SER A 396 -8.69 63.96 42.23
N ILE A 397 -7.58 63.63 42.89
CA ILE A 397 -7.31 64.07 44.26
C ILE A 397 -6.03 64.90 44.23
N LYS A 398 -6.19 66.16 44.68
CA LYS A 398 -5.17 67.20 44.74
C LYS A 398 -3.95 66.73 45.52
N LYS A 399 -2.77 67.03 44.97
CA LYS A 399 -1.50 67.06 45.70
C LYS A 399 -1.59 68.08 46.85
N SER A 400 -1.28 67.65 48.07
CA SER A 400 -0.62 68.50 49.07
C SER A 400 0.79 67.95 49.27
N LYS A 401 1.79 68.76 48.93
CA LYS A 401 3.21 68.57 49.27
C LYS A 401 3.45 69.04 50.73
N ILE A 402 4.66 68.71 51.21
CA ILE A 402 5.44 69.31 52.32
C ILE A 402 5.28 68.49 53.63
N ALA A 403 6.31 67.99 54.30
CA ALA A 403 7.78 68.04 54.20
C ALA A 403 8.37 66.66 54.54
#